data_AF-A0A4V1ES16-F1
#
_entry.id   AF-A0A4V1ES16-F1
#
_cell.length_a   1.000
_cell.length_b   1.000
_cell.length_c   1.000
_cell.angle_alpha   90.00
_cell.angle_beta   90.00
_cell.angle_gamma   90.00
#
_symmetry.space_group_name_H-M   'P 1'
#
loop_
_entity.id
_entity.type
_entity.pdbx_description
1 polymer ?
#
loop_
_entity_poly.entity_id
_entity_poly.type
_entity_poly.pdbx_seq_one_letter_code
_entity_poly.pdbx_strand_id
1 'polypeptide(L)'
;MKDVKAKVLAVEAGRTLIFDLEETVAEADRAGITIVARKGGEAPVEPEVTAEPAGKDAGRGSAEKPLPRVFVTCERAPDAVRVGVVGVGYLGFFHAQKYAGLPSANLVGVADINRSRAEEVAKAVQTQAYTSHRELLGRVDAVSIATPTPEHYAIARDFLEAGVHVLVEKPMTPSLAEADDLVALARRKQRVLQVGHLERFNPAFRTVAPHIRHPMFIEAHRLALFNERGIEVNVVLDLMIHDIDIALHLVRSPVVKISASGVPVLTALPDIANVRIEFANRAVANLTASRISVKNLRRIRIFQADCYLVADYGIRRAFMYRKEPDLEESGFPEISAEELEVEERDALEEEIGAFIESVRSGCPPCVDGEQGRNALAVALEISRQIQESIQALWRKSEARP
;
A
#
# COMPACT_ATOMS: atom_id res chain seq x y z
N MET A 1 18.71 18.28 -17.38
CA MET A 1 18.32 17.75 -18.71
C MET A 1 19.34 16.74 -19.16
N LYS A 2 18.94 15.47 -19.22
CA LYS A 2 19.65 14.44 -20.00
C LYS A 2 18.58 13.70 -20.79
N ASP A 3 18.48 14.02 -22.08
CA ASP A 3 17.70 13.24 -23.01
C ASP A 3 18.35 11.86 -23.16
N VAL A 4 17.56 10.82 -22.93
CA VAL A 4 17.95 9.45 -23.26
C VAL A 4 16.98 8.95 -24.32
N LYS A 5 17.43 8.87 -25.57
CA LYS A 5 16.68 8.25 -26.66
C LYS A 5 16.60 6.74 -26.42
N ALA A 6 15.48 6.26 -25.91
CA ALA A 6 15.21 4.83 -25.81
C ALA A 6 14.57 4.34 -27.12
N LYS A 7 15.19 3.36 -27.79
CA LYS A 7 14.58 2.65 -28.92
C LYS A 7 13.69 1.53 -28.41
N VAL A 8 12.40 1.56 -28.76
CA VAL A 8 11.45 0.47 -28.50
C VAL A 8 11.64 -0.63 -29.54
N LEU A 9 11.77 -1.88 -29.09
CA LEU A 9 11.80 -3.07 -29.94
C LEU A 9 10.38 -3.65 -30.03
N ALA A 10 9.80 -3.64 -31.23
CA ALA A 10 8.59 -4.40 -31.54
C ALA A 10 8.95 -5.87 -31.77
N VAL A 11 8.29 -6.78 -31.05
CA VAL A 11 8.47 -8.24 -31.22
C VAL A 11 7.34 -8.77 -32.08
N GLU A 12 7.68 -9.24 -33.28
CA GLU A 12 6.78 -10.07 -34.09
C GLU A 12 6.93 -11.54 -33.69
N ALA A 13 5.82 -12.28 -33.77
CA ALA A 13 5.61 -13.57 -33.13
C ALA A 13 6.70 -14.63 -33.41
N GLY A 14 7.19 -15.25 -32.34
CA GLY A 14 7.63 -16.66 -32.38
C GLY A 14 9.13 -16.97 -32.53
N ARG A 15 10.05 -16.03 -32.31
CA ARG A 15 11.49 -16.36 -32.21
C ARG A 15 12.16 -15.76 -30.98
N THR A 16 12.60 -16.63 -30.08
CA THR A 16 13.54 -16.29 -29.00
C THR A 16 14.93 -16.18 -29.62
N LEU A 17 15.57 -15.01 -29.55
CA LEU A 17 17.00 -14.89 -29.82
C LEU A 17 17.76 -15.11 -28.52
N ILE A 18 18.62 -16.14 -28.52
CA ILE A 18 19.60 -16.37 -27.46
C ILE A 18 20.84 -15.57 -27.87
N PHE A 19 21.24 -14.59 -27.06
CA PHE A 19 22.48 -13.85 -27.29
C PHE A 19 23.65 -14.66 -26.73
N ASP A 20 24.65 -14.91 -27.57
CA ASP A 20 25.97 -15.32 -27.09
C ASP A 20 26.65 -14.10 -26.47
N LEU A 21 26.90 -14.18 -25.17
CA LEU A 21 27.45 -13.10 -24.37
C LEU A 21 28.88 -12.75 -24.82
N GLU A 22 29.66 -13.73 -25.30
CA GLU A 22 31.06 -13.51 -25.68
C GLU A 22 31.18 -12.78 -27.01
N GLU A 23 30.35 -13.15 -27.99
CA GLU A 23 30.33 -12.50 -29.31
C GLU A 23 29.83 -11.05 -29.22
N THR A 24 28.87 -10.81 -28.33
CA THR A 24 28.30 -9.48 -28.07
C THR A 24 29.32 -8.53 -27.41
N VAL A 25 30.17 -9.04 -26.52
CA VAL A 25 31.24 -8.25 -25.87
C VAL A 25 32.36 -7.90 -26.87
N ALA A 26 32.75 -8.84 -27.74
CA ALA A 26 33.79 -8.62 -28.74
C ALA A 26 33.39 -7.60 -29.84
N GLU A 27 32.11 -7.57 -30.23
CA GLU A 27 31.56 -6.53 -31.13
C GLU A 27 31.54 -5.15 -30.46
N ALA A 28 31.16 -5.08 -29.18
CA ALA A 28 31.10 -3.83 -28.43
C ALA A 28 32.48 -3.20 -28.23
N ASP A 29 33.50 -4.01 -27.93
CA ASP A 29 34.89 -3.53 -27.83
C ASP A 29 35.42 -3.00 -29.17
N ARG A 30 35.10 -3.65 -30.30
CA ARG A 30 35.46 -3.17 -31.65
C ARG A 30 34.78 -1.85 -32.02
N ALA A 31 33.60 -1.60 -31.48
CA ALA A 31 32.85 -0.36 -31.67
C ALA A 31 33.20 0.74 -30.65
N GLY A 32 34.11 0.49 -29.70
CA GLY A 32 34.46 1.44 -28.65
C GLY A 32 33.37 1.64 -27.59
N ILE A 33 32.48 0.66 -27.44
CA ILE A 33 31.35 0.68 -26.50
C ILE A 33 31.67 -0.26 -25.33
N THR A 34 31.81 0.30 -24.12
CA THR A 34 32.05 -0.51 -22.91
C THR A 34 30.75 -1.08 -22.36
N ILE A 35 30.61 -2.41 -22.35
CA ILE A 35 29.50 -3.10 -21.70
C ILE A 35 29.91 -3.45 -20.27
N VAL A 36 29.26 -2.84 -19.28
CA VAL A 36 29.48 -3.16 -17.85
C VAL A 36 28.41 -4.16 -17.39
N ALA A 37 28.79 -5.44 -17.31
CA ALA A 37 27.98 -6.48 -16.67
C ALA A 37 28.37 -6.58 -15.18
N ARG A 38 27.41 -6.43 -14.26
CA ARG A 38 27.62 -6.63 -12.82
C ARG A 38 26.92 -7.90 -12.33
N LYS A 39 27.71 -8.89 -11.92
CA LYS A 39 27.40 -9.95 -10.94
C LYS A 39 28.58 -9.95 -9.93
N GLY A 40 28.30 -9.74 -8.63
CA GLY A 40 29.30 -9.66 -7.54
C GLY A 40 29.91 -11.01 -7.13
N GLY A 41 30.91 -11.13 -6.24
CA GLY A 41 31.68 -10.18 -5.38
C GLY A 41 33.19 -10.51 -5.42
N GLU A 42 34.13 -9.92 -4.67
CA GLU A 42 34.23 -9.18 -3.39
C GLU A 42 35.33 -8.07 -3.53
N ALA A 43 35.53 -7.06 -2.68
CA ALA A 43 34.72 -6.17 -1.85
C ALA A 43 35.60 -4.91 -1.63
N PRO A 44 35.15 -3.67 -1.91
CA PRO A 44 35.80 -2.47 -1.38
C PRO A 44 35.14 -2.06 -0.06
N VAL A 45 35.97 -1.70 0.91
CA VAL A 45 35.59 -1.21 2.23
C VAL A 45 34.69 0.03 2.10
N GLU A 46 33.45 -0.06 2.55
CA GLU A 46 32.51 1.06 2.65
C GLU A 46 32.83 1.91 3.90
N PRO A 47 32.69 3.24 3.85
CA PRO A 47 32.53 4.02 5.05
C PRO A 47 31.18 3.66 5.69
N GLU A 48 31.24 3.25 6.95
CA GLU A 48 30.09 2.84 7.75
C GLU A 48 29.11 4.01 7.90
N VAL A 49 28.02 3.98 7.12
CA VAL A 49 26.83 4.80 7.34
C VAL A 49 25.63 3.85 7.38
N THR A 50 25.15 3.60 8.58
CA THR A 50 23.96 2.81 8.88
C THR A 50 22.71 3.57 8.44
N ALA A 51 22.24 3.32 7.21
CA ALA A 51 20.91 3.72 6.77
C ALA A 51 19.98 2.48 6.72
N GLU A 52 19.04 2.41 7.66
CA GLU A 52 18.01 1.37 7.69
C GLU A 52 17.05 1.51 6.48
N PRO A 53 16.63 0.40 5.82
CA PRO A 53 15.70 0.48 4.71
C PRO A 53 14.27 0.72 5.21
N ALA A 54 13.71 1.87 4.84
CA ALA A 54 12.29 2.20 5.00
C ALA A 54 11.43 1.35 4.04
N GLY A 55 10.50 0.56 4.59
CA GLY A 55 9.48 -0.15 3.82
C GLY A 55 9.45 -1.68 3.97
N LYS A 56 9.41 -2.20 5.22
CA LYS A 56 9.11 -3.63 5.46
C LYS A 56 7.59 -3.82 5.66
N ASP A 57 7.05 -4.85 5.02
CA ASP A 57 5.62 -5.20 4.97
C ASP A 57 4.88 -5.00 6.30
N ALA A 58 3.73 -4.31 6.24
CA ALA A 58 2.72 -4.24 7.28
C ALA A 58 1.93 -5.57 7.39
N GLY A 59 2.66 -6.68 7.52
CA GLY A 59 2.10 -7.97 7.86
C GLY A 59 1.75 -8.00 9.35
N ARG A 60 0.50 -8.33 9.66
CA ARG A 60 0.05 -8.55 11.04
C ARG A 60 0.72 -9.79 11.61
N GLY A 61 1.69 -9.58 12.48
CA GLY A 61 2.41 -10.65 13.18
C GLY A 61 3.30 -10.07 14.27
N SER A 62 3.01 -10.45 15.51
CA SER A 62 3.42 -9.88 16.81
C SER A 62 4.84 -10.22 17.28
N ALA A 63 5.80 -10.51 16.40
CA ALA A 63 7.18 -10.68 16.84
C ALA A 63 7.84 -9.30 16.99
N GLU A 64 7.93 -8.87 18.26
CA GLU A 64 8.55 -7.64 18.78
C GLU A 64 9.95 -7.46 18.19
N LYS A 65 10.09 -6.51 17.26
CA LYS A 65 11.40 -5.97 16.92
C LYS A 65 11.74 -4.90 17.97
N PRO A 66 13.00 -4.84 18.42
CA PRO A 66 13.43 -3.77 19.32
C PRO A 66 13.12 -2.41 18.67
N LEU A 67 12.63 -1.47 19.48
CA LEU A 67 12.32 -0.14 19.00
C LEU A 67 13.59 0.55 18.47
N PRO A 68 13.47 1.39 17.43
CA PRO A 68 14.55 2.28 17.01
C PRO A 68 15.07 3.12 18.21
N ARG A 69 16.30 3.61 18.16
CA ARG A 69 16.92 4.28 19.33
C ARG A 69 16.76 5.80 19.37
N VAL A 70 16.32 6.44 18.28
CA VAL A 70 16.23 7.90 18.16
C VAL A 70 14.89 8.30 17.58
N PHE A 71 14.21 9.25 18.23
CA PHE A 71 12.90 9.74 17.85
C PHE A 71 12.86 11.26 17.88
N VAL A 72 12.15 11.83 16.90
CA VAL A 72 11.79 13.25 16.93
C VAL A 72 10.49 13.36 17.70
N THR A 73 10.50 14.11 18.80
CA THR A 73 9.30 14.53 19.52
C THR A 73 9.18 16.04 19.41
N CYS A 74 7.95 16.53 19.29
CA CYS A 74 7.64 17.96 19.31
C CYS A 74 7.13 18.36 20.70
N GLU A 75 7.38 19.61 21.07
CA GLU A 75 6.73 20.19 22.25
C GLU A 75 5.21 20.29 22.03
N ARG A 76 4.45 20.09 23.10
CA ARG A 76 2.99 20.14 23.03
C ARG A 76 2.52 21.57 22.78
N ALA A 77 1.65 21.76 21.79
CA ALA A 77 1.06 23.05 21.46
C ALA A 77 -0.40 23.15 21.98
N PRO A 78 -0.86 24.29 22.54
CA PRO A 78 -2.21 24.42 23.09
C PRO A 78 -3.33 24.15 22.09
N ASP A 79 -3.12 24.53 20.82
CA ASP A 79 -4.12 24.43 19.74
C ASP A 79 -3.97 23.16 18.88
N ALA A 80 -3.05 22.26 19.23
CA ALA A 80 -2.84 21.00 18.53
C ALA A 80 -3.87 19.93 18.94
N VAL A 81 -4.26 19.08 17.99
CA VAL A 81 -5.25 18.03 18.19
C VAL A 81 -4.74 17.03 19.21
N ARG A 82 -5.53 16.69 20.23
CA ARG A 82 -5.14 15.65 21.21
C ARG A 82 -5.37 14.28 20.59
N VAL A 83 -4.32 13.48 20.46
CA VAL A 83 -4.38 12.19 19.77
C VAL A 83 -4.01 11.04 20.69
N GLY A 84 -4.71 9.92 20.53
CA GLY A 84 -4.32 8.62 21.08
C GLY A 84 -3.99 7.60 19.99
N VAL A 85 -3.21 6.57 20.33
CA VAL A 85 -3.01 5.40 19.45
C VAL A 85 -3.40 4.14 20.19
N VAL A 86 -4.23 3.30 19.57
CA VAL A 86 -4.75 2.05 20.12
C VAL A 86 -4.22 0.87 19.32
N GLY A 87 -3.58 -0.06 20.01
CA GLY A 87 -2.72 -1.09 19.42
C GLY A 87 -1.39 -0.47 19.03
N VAL A 88 -0.32 -0.78 19.78
CA VAL A 88 1.04 -0.28 19.50
C VAL A 88 2.02 -1.42 19.26
N GLY A 89 1.56 -2.40 18.49
CA GLY A 89 2.40 -3.43 17.86
C GLY A 89 3.38 -2.84 16.85
N TYR A 90 3.63 -3.55 15.74
CA TYR A 90 4.60 -3.07 14.74
C TYR A 90 4.16 -1.75 14.08
N LEU A 91 2.99 -1.72 13.46
CA LEU A 91 2.51 -0.55 12.72
C LEU A 91 2.07 0.58 13.66
N GLY A 92 1.31 0.25 14.70
CA GLY A 92 0.84 1.24 15.68
C GLY A 92 1.95 1.99 16.41
N PHE A 93 3.11 1.35 16.61
CA PHE A 93 4.30 2.06 17.08
C PHE A 93 4.72 3.20 16.15
N PHE A 94 4.72 2.98 14.82
CA PHE A 94 5.04 4.04 13.87
C PHE A 94 3.98 5.14 13.86
N HIS A 95 2.69 4.82 14.02
CA HIS A 95 1.68 5.87 14.22
C HIS A 95 2.01 6.74 15.44
N ALA A 96 2.33 6.11 16.58
CA ALA A 96 2.70 6.85 17.80
C ALA A 96 3.95 7.72 17.58
N GLN A 97 4.97 7.19 16.90
CA GLN A 97 6.17 7.94 16.53
C GLN A 97 5.84 9.16 15.66
N LYS A 98 5.00 8.98 14.63
CA LYS A 98 4.61 10.08 13.72
C LYS A 98 3.77 11.14 14.41
N TYR A 99 2.80 10.76 15.25
CA TYR A 99 2.06 11.74 16.05
C TYR A 99 2.94 12.49 17.04
N ALA A 100 3.92 11.83 17.66
CA ALA A 100 4.81 12.48 18.61
C ALA A 100 5.72 13.53 17.93
N GLY A 101 6.06 13.34 16.66
CA GLY A 101 6.85 14.28 15.86
C GLY A 101 6.03 15.27 15.03
N LEU A 102 4.70 15.28 15.13
CA LEU A 102 3.83 16.15 14.32
C LEU A 102 3.40 17.39 15.13
N PRO A 103 3.81 18.62 14.78
CA PRO A 103 3.50 19.82 15.57
C PRO A 103 2.00 20.13 15.72
N SER A 104 1.17 19.67 14.77
CA SER A 104 -0.28 19.85 14.81
C SER A 104 -1.02 18.79 15.64
N ALA A 105 -0.29 17.86 16.27
CA ALA A 105 -0.84 16.81 17.12
C ALA A 105 -0.12 16.72 18.48
N ASN A 106 -0.91 16.54 19.53
CA ASN A 106 -0.43 16.25 20.88
C ASN A 106 -0.71 14.77 21.18
N LEU A 107 0.31 13.91 21.16
CA LEU A 107 0.15 12.52 21.57
C LEU A 107 -0.08 12.42 23.08
N VAL A 108 -1.34 12.19 23.49
CA VAL A 108 -1.78 12.13 24.88
C VAL A 108 -1.49 10.79 25.52
N GLY A 109 -1.58 9.71 24.76
CA GLY A 109 -1.22 8.38 25.21
C GLY A 109 -1.36 7.29 24.16
N VAL A 110 -0.85 6.13 24.52
CA VAL A 110 -0.94 4.88 23.75
C VAL A 110 -1.64 3.83 24.58
N ALA A 111 -2.43 2.96 23.94
CA ALA A 111 -3.11 1.85 24.59
C ALA A 111 -2.76 0.52 23.91
N ASP A 112 -2.37 -0.48 24.69
CA ASP A 112 -2.20 -1.86 24.23
C ASP A 112 -2.63 -2.83 25.34
N ILE A 113 -3.22 -3.96 24.98
CA ILE A 113 -3.59 -5.00 25.94
C ILE A 113 -2.36 -5.61 26.61
N ASN A 114 -1.20 -5.59 25.93
CA ASN A 114 0.08 -5.93 26.52
C ASN A 114 0.67 -4.71 27.22
N ARG A 115 0.58 -4.69 28.56
CA ARG A 115 1.13 -3.64 29.42
C ARG A 115 2.60 -3.33 29.12
N SER A 116 3.44 -4.37 29.01
CA SER A 116 4.87 -4.18 28.76
C SER A 116 5.11 -3.46 27.44
N ARG A 117 4.34 -3.82 26.41
CA ARG A 117 4.42 -3.17 25.09
C ARG A 117 3.93 -1.72 25.13
N ALA A 118 2.83 -1.45 25.81
CA ALA A 118 2.32 -0.09 25.99
C ALA A 118 3.33 0.81 26.72
N GLU A 119 3.95 0.31 27.79
CA GLU A 119 4.96 1.02 28.58
C GLU A 119 6.25 1.26 27.79
N GLU A 120 6.72 0.26 27.04
CA GLU A 120 7.89 0.38 26.15
C GLU A 120 7.69 1.49 25.12
N VAL A 121 6.57 1.47 24.39
CA VAL A 121 6.27 2.46 23.36
C VAL A 121 6.02 3.83 23.98
N ALA A 122 5.24 3.92 25.05
CA ALA A 122 4.96 5.19 25.72
C ALA A 122 6.24 5.89 26.18
N LYS A 123 7.20 5.12 26.73
CA LYS A 123 8.52 5.65 27.10
C LYS A 123 9.30 6.15 25.89
N ALA A 124 9.29 5.39 24.79
CA ALA A 124 10.01 5.75 23.56
C ALA A 124 9.52 7.07 22.95
N VAL A 125 8.21 7.31 22.97
CA VAL A 125 7.59 8.52 22.38
C VAL A 125 7.15 9.56 23.43
N GLN A 126 7.61 9.40 24.67
CA GLN A 126 7.39 10.34 25.79
C GLN A 126 5.90 10.67 26.05
N THR A 127 5.06 9.64 26.13
CA THR A 127 3.62 9.78 26.39
C THR A 127 3.13 8.86 27.52
N GLN A 128 1.83 8.77 27.76
CA GLN A 128 1.23 7.89 28.77
C GLN A 128 0.87 6.52 28.18
N ALA A 129 1.13 5.46 28.95
CA ALA A 129 0.70 4.10 28.63
C ALA A 129 -0.65 3.79 29.30
N TYR A 130 -1.55 3.17 28.54
CA TYR A 130 -2.81 2.63 29.02
C TYR A 130 -2.94 1.16 28.61
N THR A 131 -3.75 0.41 29.35
CA THR A 131 -3.99 -1.02 29.07
C THR A 131 -5.37 -1.29 28.46
N SER A 132 -6.22 -0.28 28.40
CA SER A 132 -7.49 -0.30 27.71
C SER A 132 -7.68 0.96 26.88
N HIS A 133 -8.22 0.82 25.66
CA HIS A 133 -8.56 1.95 24.82
C HIS A 133 -9.57 2.89 25.47
N ARG A 134 -10.41 2.36 26.37
CA ARG A 134 -11.42 3.14 27.10
C ARG A 134 -10.81 4.18 28.03
N GLU A 135 -9.58 4.00 28.47
CA GLU A 135 -8.88 4.96 29.32
C GLU A 135 -8.53 6.26 28.57
N LEU A 136 -8.51 6.22 27.24
CA LEU A 136 -8.32 7.38 26.36
C LEU A 136 -9.62 8.17 26.11
N LEU A 137 -10.79 7.60 26.40
CA LEU A 137 -12.08 8.27 26.18
C LEU A 137 -12.17 9.55 27.02
N GLY A 138 -12.58 10.65 26.39
CA GLY A 138 -12.64 11.98 27.00
C GLY A 138 -11.28 12.70 27.13
N ARG A 139 -10.16 12.05 26.76
CA ARG A 139 -8.82 12.63 26.81
C ARG A 139 -8.30 13.07 25.44
N VAL A 140 -8.87 12.52 24.38
CA VAL A 140 -8.41 12.70 22.99
C VAL A 140 -9.53 13.26 22.12
N ASP A 141 -9.13 14.03 21.11
CA ASP A 141 -9.99 14.53 20.04
C ASP A 141 -9.99 13.58 18.83
N ALA A 142 -8.87 12.88 18.61
CA ALA A 142 -8.71 11.90 17.55
C ALA A 142 -7.96 10.63 18.01
N VAL A 143 -8.13 9.52 17.28
CA VAL A 143 -7.43 8.26 17.57
C VAL A 143 -6.98 7.56 16.28
N SER A 144 -5.80 6.94 16.31
CA SER A 144 -5.42 5.89 15.36
C SER A 144 -5.61 4.51 15.96
N ILE A 145 -6.27 3.62 15.23
CA ILE A 145 -6.54 2.23 15.63
C ILE A 145 -5.73 1.31 14.72
N ALA A 146 -4.72 0.65 15.30
CA ALA A 146 -3.80 -0.28 14.64
C ALA A 146 -3.78 -1.65 15.36
N THR A 147 -4.95 -2.11 15.80
CA THR A 147 -5.16 -3.43 16.41
C THR A 147 -5.38 -4.52 15.34
N PRO A 148 -5.58 -5.79 15.73
CA PRO A 148 -6.11 -6.79 14.80
C PRO A 148 -7.50 -6.39 14.27
N THR A 149 -7.83 -6.70 13.00
CA THR A 149 -9.11 -6.29 12.36
C THR A 149 -10.35 -6.69 13.13
N PRO A 150 -10.44 -7.90 13.75
CA PRO A 150 -11.63 -8.26 14.52
C PRO A 150 -11.96 -7.25 15.63
N GLU A 151 -10.97 -6.54 16.16
CA GLU A 151 -11.14 -5.56 17.23
C GLU A 151 -11.48 -4.16 16.71
N HIS A 152 -11.26 -3.87 15.42
CA HIS A 152 -11.42 -2.53 14.84
C HIS A 152 -12.82 -1.96 15.09
N TYR A 153 -13.87 -2.77 14.85
CA TYR A 153 -15.25 -2.30 14.93
C TYR A 153 -15.62 -1.82 16.33
N ALA A 154 -15.41 -2.66 17.35
CA ALA A 154 -15.77 -2.33 18.72
C ALA A 154 -15.03 -1.09 19.23
N ILE A 155 -13.72 -1.00 18.95
CA ILE A 155 -12.88 0.13 19.36
C ILE A 155 -13.30 1.41 18.62
N ALA A 156 -13.43 1.35 17.29
CA ALA A 156 -13.82 2.52 16.48
C ALA A 156 -15.20 3.05 16.88
N ARG A 157 -16.16 2.15 17.13
CA ARG A 157 -17.50 2.52 17.60
C ARG A 157 -17.44 3.26 18.94
N ASP A 158 -16.72 2.74 19.92
CA ASP A 158 -16.58 3.39 21.25
C ASP A 158 -16.08 4.85 21.12
N PHE A 159 -15.10 5.10 20.25
CA PHE A 159 -14.58 6.46 20.01
C PHE A 159 -15.54 7.36 19.22
N LEU A 160 -16.13 6.86 18.13
CA LEU A 160 -17.09 7.63 17.35
C LEU A 160 -18.33 8.00 18.19
N GLU A 161 -18.81 7.09 19.04
CA GLU A 161 -19.92 7.35 19.97
C GLU A 161 -19.58 8.47 20.95
N ALA A 162 -18.34 8.51 21.44
CA ALA A 162 -17.81 9.55 22.30
C ALA A 162 -17.50 10.88 21.57
N GLY A 163 -17.72 10.96 20.25
CA GLY A 163 -17.46 12.17 19.46
C GLY A 163 -15.98 12.37 19.14
N VAL A 164 -15.20 11.31 19.07
CA VAL A 164 -13.77 11.32 18.71
C VAL A 164 -13.61 10.99 17.22
N HIS A 165 -12.66 11.64 16.54
CA HIS A 165 -12.31 11.37 15.15
C HIS A 165 -11.44 10.09 15.05
N VAL A 166 -11.63 9.27 14.02
CA VAL A 166 -10.99 7.94 13.92
C VAL A 166 -10.22 7.79 12.62
N LEU A 167 -8.96 7.40 12.73
CA LEU A 167 -8.18 6.76 11.67
C LEU A 167 -8.05 5.28 12.02
N VAL A 168 -8.59 4.38 11.20
CA VAL A 168 -8.54 2.93 11.42
C VAL A 168 -7.75 2.24 10.33
N GLU A 169 -6.82 1.37 10.73
CA GLU A 169 -6.00 0.62 9.80
C GLU A 169 -6.82 -0.29 8.88
N LYS A 170 -6.26 -0.60 7.71
CA LYS A 170 -6.88 -1.53 6.76
C LYS A 170 -6.68 -3.00 7.17
N PRO A 171 -7.61 -3.90 6.79
CA PRO A 171 -8.98 -3.59 6.37
C PRO A 171 -9.79 -3.03 7.55
N MET A 172 -10.67 -2.08 7.24
CA MET A 172 -11.42 -1.30 8.23
C MET A 172 -12.21 -2.18 9.23
N THR A 173 -12.87 -3.23 8.74
CA THR A 173 -13.63 -4.21 9.55
C THR A 173 -13.56 -5.60 8.90
N PRO A 174 -13.93 -6.69 9.62
CA PRO A 174 -14.01 -8.02 9.02
C PRO A 174 -15.27 -8.21 8.15
N SER A 175 -16.33 -7.40 8.36
CA SER A 175 -17.59 -7.50 7.62
C SER A 175 -18.07 -6.17 7.06
N LEU A 176 -18.88 -6.24 5.98
CA LEU A 176 -19.52 -5.06 5.40
C LEU A 176 -20.58 -4.46 6.32
N ALA A 177 -21.30 -5.27 7.10
CA ALA A 177 -22.32 -4.78 8.01
C ALA A 177 -21.71 -3.86 9.09
N GLU A 178 -20.55 -4.23 9.63
CA GLU A 178 -19.82 -3.39 10.58
C GLU A 178 -19.22 -2.14 9.92
N ALA A 179 -18.72 -2.25 8.69
CA ALA A 179 -18.25 -1.09 7.94
C ALA A 179 -19.38 -0.08 7.69
N ASP A 180 -20.54 -0.58 7.25
CA ASP A 180 -21.74 0.21 6.97
C ASP A 180 -22.22 0.93 8.25
N ASP A 181 -22.18 0.25 9.41
CA ASP A 181 -22.52 0.88 10.69
C ASP A 181 -21.52 1.98 11.10
N LEU A 182 -20.20 1.74 10.99
CA LEU A 182 -19.20 2.75 11.33
C LEU A 182 -19.30 3.99 10.44
N VAL A 183 -19.50 3.80 9.14
CA VAL A 183 -19.69 4.90 8.18
C VAL A 183 -20.93 5.70 8.54
N ALA A 184 -22.05 5.02 8.80
CA ALA A 184 -23.28 5.67 9.22
C ALA A 184 -23.12 6.41 10.56
N LEU A 185 -22.43 5.81 11.52
CA LEU A 185 -22.16 6.40 12.84
C LEU A 185 -21.28 7.64 12.73
N ALA A 186 -20.18 7.58 11.98
CA ALA A 186 -19.29 8.71 11.75
C ALA A 186 -20.04 9.89 11.11
N ARG A 187 -20.90 9.62 10.13
CA ARG A 187 -21.78 10.62 9.52
C ARG A 187 -22.75 11.23 10.55
N ARG A 188 -23.44 10.40 11.34
CA ARG A 188 -24.37 10.87 12.39
C ARG A 188 -23.69 11.73 13.45
N LYS A 189 -22.45 11.39 13.83
CA LYS A 189 -21.65 12.08 14.84
C LYS A 189 -20.85 13.26 14.27
N GLN A 190 -20.92 13.47 12.95
CA GLN A 190 -20.13 14.47 12.21
C GLN A 190 -18.64 14.36 12.56
N ARG A 191 -18.12 13.13 12.61
CA ARG A 191 -16.72 12.85 12.88
C ARG A 191 -16.03 12.32 11.64
N VAL A 192 -14.74 12.63 11.53
CA VAL A 192 -13.88 12.10 10.49
C VAL A 192 -13.66 10.61 10.77
N LEU A 193 -13.89 9.79 9.75
CA LEU A 193 -13.52 8.39 9.72
C LEU A 193 -12.62 8.16 8.50
N GLN A 194 -11.31 8.02 8.74
CA GLN A 194 -10.32 7.74 7.71
C GLN A 194 -9.87 6.28 7.78
N VAL A 195 -9.59 5.67 6.63
CA VAL A 195 -9.06 4.30 6.53
C VAL A 195 -7.58 4.36 6.15
N GLY A 196 -6.75 3.53 6.80
CA GLY A 196 -5.30 3.42 6.58
C GLY A 196 -4.89 2.80 5.23
N HIS A 197 -5.40 3.33 4.11
CA HIS A 197 -4.97 2.95 2.76
C HIS A 197 -3.71 3.73 2.34
N LEU A 198 -2.61 3.40 3.01
CA LEU A 198 -1.32 4.08 2.93
C LEU A 198 -0.79 4.34 1.51
N GLU A 199 -1.08 3.46 0.54
CA GLU A 199 -0.55 3.60 -0.83
C GLU A 199 -1.09 4.83 -1.57
N ARG A 200 -2.20 5.43 -1.11
CA ARG A 200 -2.66 6.76 -1.56
C ARG A 200 -1.66 7.87 -1.29
N PHE A 201 -0.84 7.68 -0.26
CA PHE A 201 0.17 8.63 0.19
C PHE A 201 1.57 8.25 -0.28
N ASN A 202 1.73 7.13 -1.00
CA ASN A 202 3.00 6.69 -1.53
C ASN A 202 3.59 7.75 -2.47
N PRO A 203 4.84 8.21 -2.26
CA PRO A 203 5.44 9.25 -3.11
C PRO A 203 5.41 8.92 -4.59
N ALA A 204 5.74 7.68 -4.99
CA ALA A 204 5.73 7.29 -6.39
C ALA A 204 4.31 7.33 -6.99
N PHE A 205 3.29 6.95 -6.21
CA PHE A 205 1.89 7.08 -6.63
C PHE A 205 1.48 8.55 -6.76
N ARG A 206 1.80 9.38 -5.76
CA ARG A 206 1.47 10.81 -5.74
C ARG A 206 2.15 11.58 -6.87
N THR A 207 3.33 11.16 -7.29
CA THR A 207 4.03 11.73 -8.45
C THR A 207 3.29 11.45 -9.76
N VAL A 208 2.77 10.22 -9.96
CA VAL A 208 2.06 9.90 -11.21
C VAL A 208 0.60 10.34 -11.21
N ALA A 209 -0.05 10.43 -10.04
CA ALA A 209 -1.50 10.64 -9.92
C ALA A 209 -2.03 11.91 -10.64
N PRO A 210 -1.36 13.08 -10.60
CA PRO A 210 -1.81 14.28 -11.31
C PRO A 210 -1.87 14.13 -12.84
N HIS A 211 -1.13 13.16 -13.40
CA HIS A 211 -1.08 12.90 -14.84
C HIS A 211 -2.13 11.89 -15.31
N ILE A 212 -2.82 11.21 -14.38
CA ILE A 212 -3.85 10.22 -14.67
C ILE A 212 -5.20 10.94 -14.84
N ARG A 213 -5.77 10.88 -16.04
CA ARG A 213 -7.07 11.52 -16.35
C ARG A 213 -8.18 10.51 -16.54
N HIS A 214 -7.97 9.58 -17.46
CA HIS A 214 -8.96 8.58 -17.87
C HIS A 214 -8.28 7.21 -18.02
N PRO A 215 -7.99 6.52 -16.90
CA PRO A 215 -7.33 5.21 -16.95
C PRO A 215 -8.25 4.20 -17.63
N MET A 216 -7.77 3.58 -18.71
CA MET A 216 -8.51 2.55 -19.46
C MET A 216 -8.08 1.14 -19.04
N PHE A 217 -6.80 0.97 -18.69
CA PHE A 217 -6.28 -0.29 -18.19
C PHE A 217 -5.30 -0.04 -17.05
N ILE A 218 -5.48 -0.75 -15.95
CA ILE A 218 -4.59 -0.72 -14.78
C ILE A 218 -4.05 -2.12 -14.59
N GLU A 219 -2.77 -2.22 -14.28
CA GLU A 219 -2.15 -3.48 -13.91
C GLU A 219 -1.25 -3.29 -12.69
N ALA A 220 -1.45 -4.11 -11.68
CA ALA A 220 -0.68 -4.03 -10.44
C ALA A 220 -0.10 -5.39 -10.07
N HIS A 221 1.16 -5.38 -9.63
CA HIS A 221 1.86 -6.52 -9.08
C HIS A 221 2.30 -6.20 -7.66
N ARG A 222 1.86 -7.03 -6.71
CA ARG A 222 2.27 -7.01 -5.30
C ARG A 222 2.77 -8.38 -4.89
N LEU A 223 4.05 -8.59 -5.12
CA LEU A 223 4.75 -9.84 -4.93
C LEU A 223 5.69 -9.71 -3.74
N ALA A 224 5.60 -10.63 -2.80
CA ALA A 224 6.45 -10.69 -1.61
C ALA A 224 7.16 -12.04 -1.49
N LEU A 225 8.37 -12.01 -0.93
CA LEU A 225 9.07 -13.22 -0.48
C LEU A 225 8.28 -13.93 0.62
N PHE A 226 8.31 -15.26 0.61
CA PHE A 226 7.75 -16.04 1.71
C PHE A 226 8.59 -15.85 2.98
N ASN A 227 7.93 -15.67 4.11
CA ASN A 227 8.55 -15.64 5.42
C ASN A 227 7.64 -16.40 6.42
N GLU A 228 8.14 -16.73 7.60
CA GLU A 228 7.40 -17.50 8.62
C GLU A 228 6.07 -16.84 9.02
N ARG A 229 5.99 -15.50 8.94
CA ARG A 229 4.75 -14.73 9.22
C ARG A 229 3.75 -14.79 8.06
N GLY A 230 4.20 -15.17 6.87
CA GLY A 230 3.41 -15.26 5.66
C GLY A 230 2.27 -16.28 5.76
N ILE A 231 2.34 -17.25 6.69
CA ILE A 231 1.35 -18.32 6.85
C ILE A 231 -0.06 -17.77 7.12
N GLU A 232 -0.18 -16.75 7.96
CA GLU A 232 -1.46 -16.15 8.38
C GLU A 232 -1.89 -14.97 7.49
N VAL A 233 -1.02 -14.54 6.55
CA VAL A 233 -1.31 -13.41 5.66
C VAL A 233 -2.36 -13.79 4.64
N ASN A 234 -3.47 -13.05 4.61
CA ASN A 234 -4.48 -13.17 3.57
C ASN A 234 -4.04 -12.36 2.35
N VAL A 235 -3.66 -13.04 1.27
CA VAL A 235 -3.17 -12.38 0.04
C VAL A 235 -4.13 -11.35 -0.53
N VAL A 236 -5.44 -11.50 -0.31
CA VAL A 236 -6.43 -10.53 -0.78
C VAL A 236 -6.57 -9.37 0.20
N LEU A 237 -6.89 -9.66 1.47
CA LEU A 237 -7.25 -8.65 2.48
C LEU A 237 -6.03 -7.90 3.05
N ASP A 238 -4.84 -8.48 3.02
CA ASP A 238 -3.63 -7.86 3.56
C ASP A 238 -2.74 -7.25 2.47
N LEU A 239 -2.69 -7.85 1.27
CA LEU A 239 -1.85 -7.39 0.16
C LEU A 239 -2.68 -6.72 -0.94
N MET A 240 -3.54 -7.46 -1.63
CA MET A 240 -4.25 -6.97 -2.83
C MET A 240 -5.19 -5.78 -2.55
N ILE A 241 -5.70 -5.66 -1.32
CA ILE A 241 -6.64 -4.58 -0.94
C ILE A 241 -6.08 -3.18 -1.22
N HIS A 242 -4.76 -3.01 -1.14
CA HIS A 242 -4.10 -1.77 -1.50
C HIS A 242 -4.28 -1.42 -2.98
N ASP A 243 -4.11 -2.41 -3.87
CA ASP A 243 -4.20 -2.20 -5.31
C ASP A 243 -5.66 -2.13 -5.77
N ILE A 244 -6.57 -2.80 -5.06
CA ILE A 244 -8.03 -2.64 -5.20
C ILE A 244 -8.42 -1.19 -4.90
N ASP A 245 -8.01 -0.66 -3.74
CA ASP A 245 -8.29 0.72 -3.34
C ASP A 245 -7.77 1.72 -4.39
N ILE A 246 -6.53 1.58 -4.85
CA ILE A 246 -5.95 2.45 -5.90
C ILE A 246 -6.78 2.37 -7.19
N ALA A 247 -7.13 1.16 -7.66
CA ALA A 247 -7.93 0.99 -8.86
C ALA A 247 -9.31 1.66 -8.76
N LEU A 248 -10.03 1.49 -7.64
CA LEU A 248 -11.34 2.09 -7.43
C LEU A 248 -11.31 3.63 -7.50
N HIS A 249 -10.30 4.25 -6.91
CA HIS A 249 -10.17 5.71 -6.87
C HIS A 249 -9.66 6.35 -8.14
N LEU A 250 -8.81 5.64 -8.90
CA LEU A 250 -8.38 6.12 -10.20
C LEU A 250 -9.51 6.03 -11.22
N VAL A 251 -10.27 4.92 -11.21
CA VAL A 251 -11.30 4.68 -12.24
C VAL A 251 -12.61 5.42 -11.96
N ARG A 252 -13.03 5.55 -10.69
CA ARG A 252 -14.25 6.28 -10.25
C ARG A 252 -15.51 5.90 -11.04
N SER A 253 -15.65 4.61 -11.32
CA SER A 253 -16.81 4.03 -12.01
C SER A 253 -17.29 2.81 -11.22
N PRO A 254 -18.58 2.44 -11.29
CA PRO A 254 -19.06 1.19 -10.70
C PRO A 254 -18.32 -0.02 -11.27
N VAL A 255 -18.01 -0.99 -10.40
CA VAL A 255 -17.52 -2.32 -10.79
C VAL A 255 -18.71 -3.13 -11.33
N VAL A 256 -18.56 -3.71 -12.52
CA VAL A 256 -19.60 -4.51 -13.17
C VAL A 256 -19.31 -6.00 -13.13
N LYS A 257 -18.03 -6.38 -13.09
CA LYS A 257 -17.64 -7.78 -13.05
C LYS A 257 -16.28 -7.95 -12.39
N ILE A 258 -16.15 -9.02 -11.61
CA ILE A 258 -14.91 -9.48 -11.01
C ILE A 258 -14.70 -10.91 -11.48
N SER A 259 -13.51 -11.22 -11.99
CA SER A 259 -13.07 -12.58 -12.29
C SER A 259 -11.80 -12.85 -11.49
N ALA A 260 -11.89 -13.68 -10.47
CA ALA A 260 -10.81 -13.95 -9.54
C ALA A 260 -10.36 -15.41 -9.57
N SER A 261 -9.05 -15.62 -9.59
CA SER A 261 -8.41 -16.93 -9.49
C SER A 261 -7.35 -16.88 -8.41
N GLY A 262 -7.24 -17.93 -7.60
CA GLY A 262 -6.22 -18.03 -6.57
C GLY A 262 -5.83 -19.48 -6.33
N VAL A 263 -4.59 -19.68 -5.89
CA VAL A 263 -4.02 -21.01 -5.70
C VAL A 263 -3.37 -21.11 -4.32
N PRO A 264 -3.78 -22.07 -3.47
CA PRO A 264 -3.04 -22.47 -2.29
C PRO A 264 -1.87 -23.38 -2.70
N VAL A 265 -0.66 -23.09 -2.22
CA VAL A 265 0.56 -23.83 -2.52
C VAL A 265 1.20 -24.37 -1.24
N LEU A 266 1.41 -23.51 -0.24
CA LEU A 266 2.08 -23.82 1.02
C LEU A 266 1.09 -24.05 2.17
N THR A 267 -0.08 -23.43 2.12
CA THR A 267 -1.11 -23.53 3.18
C THR A 267 -2.50 -23.71 2.58
N ALA A 268 -3.53 -23.86 3.43
CA ALA A 268 -4.92 -23.86 2.98
C ALA A 268 -5.40 -22.50 2.43
N LEU A 269 -4.73 -21.41 2.81
CA LEU A 269 -5.02 -20.06 2.28
C LEU A 269 -4.33 -19.86 0.92
N PRO A 270 -4.93 -19.08 0.01
CA PRO A 270 -4.33 -18.79 -1.29
C PRO A 270 -3.00 -18.04 -1.12
N ASP A 271 -1.93 -18.57 -1.74
CA ASP A 271 -0.60 -17.98 -1.73
C ASP A 271 -0.36 -16.99 -2.90
N ILE A 272 -1.16 -17.13 -3.95
CA ILE A 272 -1.22 -16.23 -5.09
C ILE A 272 -2.68 -16.01 -5.50
N ALA A 273 -3.00 -14.78 -5.89
CA ALA A 273 -4.27 -14.41 -6.47
C ALA A 273 -4.04 -13.52 -7.70
N ASN A 274 -4.80 -13.79 -8.77
CA ASN A 274 -4.88 -12.97 -9.97
C ASN A 274 -6.35 -12.61 -10.21
N VAL A 275 -6.61 -11.32 -10.37
CA VAL A 275 -7.96 -10.78 -10.43
C VAL A 275 -8.08 -9.81 -11.58
N ARG A 276 -9.17 -9.93 -12.33
CA ARG A 276 -9.62 -8.94 -13.30
C ARG A 276 -10.89 -8.27 -12.82
N ILE A 277 -10.86 -6.95 -12.69
CA ILE A 277 -12.00 -6.10 -12.36
C ILE A 277 -12.38 -5.31 -13.60
N GLU A 278 -13.64 -5.41 -14.01
CA GLU A 278 -14.21 -4.66 -15.13
C GLU A 278 -15.16 -3.59 -14.60
N PHE A 279 -15.07 -2.38 -15.12
CA PHE A 279 -15.84 -1.22 -14.70
C PHE A 279 -16.88 -0.81 -15.75
N ALA A 280 -17.94 -0.11 -15.32
CA ALA A 280 -19.02 0.34 -16.21
C ALA A 280 -18.55 1.25 -17.36
N ASN A 281 -17.53 2.08 -17.11
CA ASN A 281 -16.87 2.92 -18.11
C ASN A 281 -15.89 2.14 -19.03
N ARG A 282 -15.90 0.81 -19.00
CA ARG A 282 -15.03 -0.09 -19.77
C ARG A 282 -13.56 -0.10 -19.36
N ALA A 283 -13.18 0.65 -18.32
CA ALA A 283 -11.86 0.47 -17.73
C ALA A 283 -11.71 -0.94 -17.15
N VAL A 284 -10.49 -1.44 -17.11
CA VAL A 284 -10.16 -2.75 -16.56
C VAL A 284 -8.97 -2.63 -15.61
N ALA A 285 -9.03 -3.32 -14.47
CA ALA A 285 -7.87 -3.49 -13.59
C ALA A 285 -7.49 -4.97 -13.46
N ASN A 286 -6.24 -5.29 -13.77
CA ASN A 286 -5.65 -6.62 -13.58
C ASN A 286 -4.70 -6.57 -12.37
N LEU A 287 -5.04 -7.27 -11.30
CA LEU A 287 -4.31 -7.25 -10.04
C LEU A 287 -3.71 -8.62 -9.76
N THR A 288 -2.42 -8.67 -9.44
CA THR A 288 -1.75 -9.90 -9.01
C THR A 288 -1.08 -9.69 -7.67
N ALA A 289 -1.44 -10.49 -6.68
CA ALA A 289 -0.78 -10.51 -5.38
C ALA A 289 -0.25 -11.90 -5.06
N SER A 290 0.94 -11.97 -4.47
CA SER A 290 1.56 -13.23 -4.06
C SER A 290 2.43 -13.04 -2.83
N ARG A 291 2.43 -14.04 -1.94
CA ARG A 291 3.33 -14.10 -0.77
C ARG A 291 4.44 -15.15 -0.90
N ILE A 292 4.59 -15.78 -2.06
CA ILE A 292 5.56 -16.87 -2.33
C ILE A 292 6.46 -16.57 -3.54
N SER A 293 6.75 -15.30 -3.78
CA SER A 293 7.56 -14.88 -4.92
C SER A 293 9.06 -14.99 -4.63
N VAL A 294 9.88 -15.11 -5.68
CA VAL A 294 11.36 -15.16 -5.58
C VAL A 294 11.97 -13.76 -5.40
N LYS A 295 11.22 -12.71 -5.75
CA LYS A 295 11.62 -11.31 -5.58
C LYS A 295 10.44 -10.47 -5.13
N ASN A 296 10.73 -9.41 -4.38
CA ASN A 296 9.73 -8.40 -4.07
C ASN A 296 9.46 -7.55 -5.32
N LEU A 297 8.20 -7.30 -5.61
CA LEU A 297 7.77 -6.37 -6.67
C LEU A 297 6.50 -5.67 -6.19
N ARG A 298 6.53 -4.33 -6.16
CA ARG A 298 5.36 -3.51 -5.87
C ARG A 298 5.28 -2.42 -6.92
N ARG A 299 4.51 -2.67 -7.96
CA ARG A 299 4.45 -1.81 -9.13
C ARG A 299 3.02 -1.71 -9.65
N ILE A 300 2.60 -0.50 -9.98
CA ILE A 300 1.38 -0.22 -10.73
C ILE A 300 1.72 0.38 -12.08
N ARG A 301 0.91 0.01 -13.06
CA ARG A 301 0.97 0.36 -14.46
C ARG A 301 -0.39 0.90 -14.87
N ILE A 302 -0.46 2.11 -15.38
CA ILE A 302 -1.72 2.76 -15.78
C ILE A 302 -1.65 3.16 -17.24
N PHE A 303 -2.57 2.67 -18.06
CA PHE A 303 -2.67 2.97 -19.48
C PHE A 303 -3.91 3.83 -19.73
N GLN A 304 -3.71 4.93 -20.44
CA GLN A 304 -4.74 5.83 -20.95
C GLN A 304 -4.45 6.14 -22.44
N ALA A 305 -5.32 6.92 -23.09
CA ALA A 305 -5.34 7.03 -24.56
C ALA A 305 -4.01 7.51 -25.18
N ASP A 306 -3.30 8.40 -24.49
CA ASP A 306 -2.11 9.11 -24.98
C ASP A 306 -0.85 8.82 -24.15
N CYS A 307 -1.00 8.06 -23.07
CA CYS A 307 0.04 7.94 -22.06
C CYS A 307 -0.05 6.62 -21.29
N TYR A 308 1.10 6.14 -20.87
CA TYR A 308 1.22 5.04 -19.93
C TYR A 308 2.16 5.44 -18.79
N LEU A 309 1.72 5.21 -17.55
CA LEU A 309 2.41 5.63 -16.33
C LEU A 309 2.80 4.43 -15.47
N VAL A 310 3.93 4.55 -14.79
CA VAL A 310 4.46 3.53 -13.89
C VAL A 310 4.78 4.18 -12.56
N ALA A 311 4.25 3.62 -11.47
CA ALA A 311 4.76 3.87 -10.14
C ALA A 311 5.29 2.56 -9.55
N ASP A 312 6.57 2.54 -9.22
CA ASP A 312 7.23 1.43 -8.54
C ASP A 312 7.44 1.82 -7.07
N TYR A 313 6.60 1.27 -6.20
CA TYR A 313 6.60 1.55 -4.77
C TYR A 313 7.83 0.94 -4.07
N GLY A 314 8.38 -0.14 -4.62
CA GLY A 314 9.50 -0.86 -4.01
C GLY A 314 10.81 -0.08 -4.12
N ILE A 315 11.07 0.51 -5.30
CA ILE A 315 12.28 1.30 -5.55
C ILE A 315 12.02 2.83 -5.56
N ARG A 316 10.78 3.25 -5.27
CA ARG A 316 10.35 4.66 -5.22
C ARG A 316 10.63 5.44 -6.51
N ARG A 317 10.31 4.86 -7.66
CA ARG A 317 10.51 5.51 -8.98
C ARG A 317 9.18 5.64 -9.72
N ALA A 318 9.05 6.73 -10.46
CA ALA A 318 7.89 7.02 -11.29
C ALA A 318 8.33 7.30 -12.73
N PHE A 319 7.58 6.78 -13.69
CA PHE A 319 7.85 6.99 -15.11
C PHE A 319 6.57 7.34 -15.84
N MET A 320 6.71 8.16 -16.86
CA MET A 320 5.65 8.54 -17.77
C MET A 320 6.13 8.31 -19.20
N TYR A 321 5.33 7.60 -19.97
CA TYR A 321 5.56 7.35 -21.38
C TYR A 321 4.45 8.04 -22.16
N ARG A 322 4.79 8.98 -23.04
CA ARG A 322 3.80 9.76 -23.80
C ARG A 322 3.95 9.48 -25.27
N LYS A 323 2.81 9.31 -25.95
CA LYS A 323 2.78 9.28 -27.41
C LYS A 323 3.05 10.68 -27.94
N GLU A 324 4.07 10.83 -28.77
CA GLU A 324 4.34 12.10 -29.44
C GLU A 324 3.33 12.38 -30.56
N PRO A 325 3.00 13.66 -30.83
CA PRO A 325 2.01 14.03 -31.83
C PRO A 325 2.49 13.76 -33.26
N ASP A 326 3.79 13.93 -33.49
CA ASP A 326 4.42 13.73 -34.79
C ASP A 326 4.85 12.26 -34.97
N LEU A 327 4.81 11.79 -36.22
CA LEU A 327 5.40 10.52 -36.59
C LEU A 327 6.90 10.73 -36.84
N GLU A 328 7.70 9.69 -36.60
CA GLU A 328 9.08 9.68 -37.08
C GLU A 328 9.12 9.81 -38.62
N GLU A 329 10.28 10.18 -39.16
CA GLU A 329 10.50 10.15 -40.63
C GLU A 329 10.19 8.78 -41.26
N SER A 330 10.28 7.71 -40.45
CA SER A 330 9.93 6.34 -40.80
C SER A 330 8.41 6.06 -40.89
N GLY A 331 7.57 7.01 -40.48
CA GLY A 331 6.11 6.90 -40.43
C GLY A 331 5.56 6.17 -39.19
N PHE A 332 6.42 5.79 -38.24
CA PHE A 332 6.01 5.11 -37.01
C PHE A 332 5.72 6.11 -35.87
N PRO A 333 4.78 5.79 -34.95
CA PRO A 333 4.54 6.61 -33.76
C PRO A 333 5.74 6.60 -32.81
N GLU A 334 6.14 7.78 -32.34
CA GLU A 334 7.20 7.93 -31.34
C GLU A 334 6.62 7.96 -29.92
N ILE A 335 7.36 7.41 -28.95
CA ILE A 335 7.03 7.45 -27.52
C ILE A 335 8.19 8.09 -26.78
N SER A 336 7.94 9.23 -26.13
CA SER A 336 8.90 9.79 -25.17
C SER A 336 8.79 9.08 -23.82
N ALA A 337 9.92 8.96 -23.13
CA ALA A 337 10.00 8.41 -21.79
C ALA A 337 10.58 9.46 -20.85
N GLU A 338 9.85 9.76 -19.79
CA GLU A 338 10.22 10.71 -18.75
C GLU A 338 10.27 9.97 -17.40
N GLU A 339 11.39 10.07 -16.70
CA GLU A 339 11.46 9.70 -15.29
C GLU A 339 11.04 10.89 -14.45
N LEU A 340 9.96 10.73 -13.69
CA LEU A 340 9.42 11.79 -12.85
C LEU A 340 10.17 11.83 -11.52
N GLU A 341 10.46 13.04 -11.05
CA GLU A 341 11.09 13.25 -9.76
C GLU A 341 10.13 12.86 -8.63
N VAL A 342 10.55 11.88 -7.82
CA VAL A 342 9.79 11.39 -6.67
C VAL A 342 10.37 12.03 -5.42
N GLU A 343 9.57 12.86 -4.75
CA GLU A 343 9.99 13.47 -3.50
C GLU A 343 10.20 12.41 -2.40
N GLU A 344 11.26 12.58 -1.61
CA GLU A 344 11.52 11.70 -0.48
C GLU A 344 10.63 12.09 0.71
N ARG A 345 9.44 11.49 0.78
CA ARG A 345 8.50 11.66 1.89
C ARG A 345 8.10 10.33 2.52
N ASP A 346 7.76 10.37 3.80
CA ASP A 346 7.19 9.23 4.51
C ASP A 346 5.68 9.18 4.30
N ALA A 347 5.19 8.12 3.66
CA ALA A 347 3.77 7.96 3.36
C ALA A 347 2.88 7.94 4.61
N LEU A 348 3.36 7.37 5.73
CA LEU A 348 2.57 7.27 6.96
C LEU A 348 2.47 8.62 7.64
N GLU A 349 3.54 9.40 7.59
CA GLU A 349 3.55 10.77 8.07
C GLU A 349 2.61 11.66 7.27
N GLU A 350 2.59 11.53 5.94
CA GLU A 350 1.66 12.23 5.06
C GLU A 350 0.19 11.81 5.31
N GLU A 351 -0.07 10.52 5.53
CA GLU A 351 -1.41 10.00 5.86
C GLU A 351 -1.93 10.58 7.18
N ILE A 352 -1.10 10.54 8.21
CA ILE A 352 -1.42 11.07 9.54
C ILE A 352 -1.58 12.59 9.50
N GLY A 353 -0.69 13.29 8.80
CA GLY A 353 -0.78 14.74 8.60
C GLY A 353 -2.09 15.14 7.93
N ALA A 354 -2.47 14.43 6.85
CA ALA A 354 -3.73 14.67 6.16
C ALA A 354 -4.97 14.36 7.03
N PHE A 355 -4.90 13.31 7.86
CA PHE A 355 -5.96 13.00 8.83
C PHE A 355 -6.12 14.14 9.84
N ILE A 356 -5.04 14.62 10.45
CA ILE A 356 -5.07 15.72 11.43
C ILE A 356 -5.56 17.01 10.79
N GLU A 357 -5.17 17.30 9.56
CA GLU A 357 -5.68 18.47 8.85
C GLU A 357 -7.18 18.37 8.57
N SER A 358 -7.68 17.18 8.24
CA SER A 358 -9.12 16.93 8.09
C SER A 358 -9.88 17.14 9.41
N VAL A 359 -9.30 16.72 10.53
CA VAL A 359 -9.86 16.96 11.87
C VAL A 359 -9.93 18.46 12.20
N ARG A 360 -8.88 19.22 11.87
CA ARG A 360 -8.79 20.66 12.17
C ARG A 360 -9.68 21.52 11.28
N SER A 361 -9.71 21.22 9.98
CA SER A 361 -10.43 22.02 8.98
C SER A 361 -11.88 21.60 8.80
N GLY A 362 -12.24 20.37 9.20
CA GLY A 362 -13.55 19.77 8.90
C GLY A 362 -13.70 19.30 7.46
N CYS A 363 -12.62 19.35 6.65
CA CYS A 363 -12.61 18.82 5.29
C CYS A 363 -12.70 17.28 5.29
N PRO A 364 -13.25 16.67 4.22
CA PRO A 364 -13.23 15.22 4.07
C PRO A 364 -11.80 14.66 4.04
N PRO A 365 -11.54 13.49 4.67
CA PRO A 365 -10.24 12.84 4.60
C PRO A 365 -9.95 12.34 3.18
N CYS A 366 -8.67 12.11 2.87
CA CYS A 366 -8.24 11.61 1.56
C CYS A 366 -8.82 10.21 1.25
N VAL A 367 -9.00 9.40 2.29
CA VAL A 367 -9.63 8.07 2.21
C VAL A 367 -10.69 7.97 3.31
N ASP A 368 -11.92 8.33 2.97
CA ASP A 368 -13.02 8.23 3.91
C ASP A 368 -13.47 6.77 4.16
N GLY A 369 -14.35 6.60 5.15
CA GLY A 369 -14.90 5.28 5.46
C GLY A 369 -15.70 4.65 4.32
N GLU A 370 -16.32 5.42 3.43
CA GLU A 370 -17.03 4.87 2.26
C GLU A 370 -16.05 4.25 1.26
N GLN A 371 -14.93 4.92 1.01
CA GLN A 371 -13.87 4.40 0.15
C GLN A 371 -13.27 3.12 0.74
N GLY A 372 -12.96 3.09 2.03
CA GLY A 372 -12.48 1.88 2.70
C GLY A 372 -13.50 0.73 2.67
N ARG A 373 -14.79 1.03 2.89
CA ARG A 373 -15.89 0.05 2.78
C ARG A 373 -16.00 -0.51 1.36
N ASN A 374 -15.86 0.34 0.34
CA ASN A 374 -15.93 -0.08 -1.06
C ASN A 374 -14.75 -0.98 -1.44
N ALA A 375 -13.54 -0.67 -1.00
CA ALA A 375 -12.37 -1.53 -1.17
C ALA A 375 -12.57 -2.89 -0.47
N LEU A 376 -13.09 -2.88 0.76
CA LEU A 376 -13.43 -4.11 1.50
C LEU A 376 -14.48 -4.95 0.75
N ALA A 377 -15.51 -4.34 0.17
CA ALA A 377 -16.56 -5.06 -0.55
C ALA A 377 -16.01 -5.83 -1.76
N VAL A 378 -15.14 -5.19 -2.53
CA VAL A 378 -14.46 -5.83 -3.67
C VAL A 378 -13.52 -6.94 -3.19
N ALA A 379 -12.76 -6.69 -2.13
CA ALA A 379 -11.85 -7.69 -1.56
C ALA A 379 -12.58 -8.94 -1.05
N LEU A 380 -13.70 -8.77 -0.34
CA LEU A 380 -14.51 -9.89 0.16
C LEU A 380 -15.14 -10.69 -1.00
N GLU A 381 -15.61 -10.03 -2.05
CA GLU A 381 -16.13 -10.72 -3.25
C GLU A 381 -15.04 -11.52 -3.97
N ILE A 382 -13.83 -10.98 -4.08
CA ILE A 382 -12.67 -11.70 -4.61
C ILE A 382 -12.36 -12.94 -3.76
N SER A 383 -12.30 -12.78 -2.43
CA SER A 383 -12.06 -13.88 -1.50
C SER A 383 -13.12 -14.98 -1.63
N ARG A 384 -14.40 -14.61 -1.77
CA ARG A 384 -15.51 -15.54 -1.98
C ARG A 384 -15.32 -16.36 -3.26
N GLN A 385 -15.07 -15.71 -4.40
CA GLN A 385 -14.85 -16.39 -5.68
C GLN A 385 -13.66 -17.37 -5.64
N ILE A 386 -12.54 -16.94 -5.03
CA ILE A 386 -11.34 -17.78 -4.90
C ILE A 386 -11.65 -19.01 -4.03
N GLN A 387 -12.34 -18.81 -2.90
CA GLN A 387 -12.69 -19.91 -1.99
C GLN A 387 -13.62 -20.92 -2.65
N GLU A 388 -14.63 -20.47 -3.41
CA GLU A 388 -15.53 -21.34 -4.18
C GLU A 388 -14.76 -22.14 -5.25
N SER A 389 -13.83 -21.50 -5.95
CA SER A 389 -12.98 -22.16 -6.95
C SER A 389 -12.09 -23.23 -6.32
N ILE A 390 -11.45 -22.94 -5.18
CA ILE A 390 -10.59 -23.89 -4.46
C ILE A 390 -11.41 -25.09 -3.98
N GLN A 391 -12.59 -24.87 -3.40
CA GLN A 391 -13.48 -25.95 -2.96
C GLN A 391 -13.93 -26.84 -4.14
N ALA A 392 -14.22 -26.24 -5.30
CA ALA A 392 -14.59 -26.99 -6.49
C ALA A 392 -13.42 -27.84 -7.04
N LEU A 393 -12.18 -27.37 -6.92
CA LEU A 393 -10.99 -28.12 -7.30
C LEU A 393 -10.79 -29.36 -6.41
N TRP A 394 -10.90 -29.21 -5.09
CA TRP A 394 -10.71 -30.33 -4.15
C TRP A 394 -11.81 -31.39 -4.26
N ARG A 395 -13.09 -31.00 -4.42
CA ARG A 395 -14.18 -31.95 -4.67
C ARG A 395 -13.95 -32.81 -5.92
N LYS A 396 -13.34 -32.24 -6.97
CA LYS A 396 -13.00 -32.99 -8.20
C LYS A 396 -11.78 -33.89 -8.02
N SER A 397 -10.87 -33.58 -7.10
CA SER A 397 -9.69 -34.41 -6.82
C SER A 397 -10.06 -35.62 -5.96
N GLU A 398 -10.99 -35.46 -5.00
CA GLU A 398 -11.51 -36.57 -4.19
C GLU A 398 -12.43 -37.52 -4.97
N ALA A 399 -13.03 -37.03 -6.06
CA ALA A 399 -13.90 -37.82 -6.94
C ALA A 399 -13.16 -38.56 -8.08
N ARG A 400 -11.82 -38.51 -8.13
CA ARG A 400 -11.02 -39.31 -9.09
C ARG A 400 -10.55 -40.60 -8.40
N PRO A 401 -10.95 -41.78 -8.91
CA PRO A 401 -10.56 -43.08 -8.36
C PRO A 401 -9.08 -43.39 -8.55
#